data_AF-A0A9X0J5Q4-F1
#
_entry.id   AF-A0A9X0J5Q4-F1
#
_cell.length_a   1.000
_cell.length_b   1.000
_cell.length_c   1.000
_cell.angle_alpha   90.00
_cell.angle_beta   90.00
_cell.angle_gamma   90.00
#
_symmetry.space_group_name_H-M   'P 1'
#
loop_
_entity.id
_entity.type
_entity.pdbx_description
1 polymer ?
#
loop_
_entity_poly.entity_id
_entity_poly.type
_entity_poly.pdbx_seq_one_letter_code
_entity_poly.pdbx_strand_id
1 'polypeptide(L)'
;MDVKKHHQKSNFFVKWFLNNRFSIALLNILLFFLIILVFNQISFVLNPFWTFFNAIFPPILVASIQYYLMDPVVDWMEKKLKVPRIITIILLFVIVVGGLIWIINTLIPIIQHQTDSLVKNWPTYWKDAQKGFEKMIRDPRLNGVRGGINQAISDAQTKMFKTGQDSFNLALSNLSSAVNVITMIFMTLLTAPFVLFFMLKDGHRLNPYVTKIAPKKLQPSFSSLLSDINGAVASYIRGQITVAFWVGVMFAIGYSVIGLNYGITLAVLAGILNMIPYFGTFIAFIPAIILGLISSPMMLIKVLIVFAIEQTLEGRVISPLVMGNKMNMNPVTTILLLIGASAVAGLWGVIFAIPVYAVIKIIVTRLFNYYRKISNLYDDESIEDSDTQGSKE
;
A
#
# COMPACT_ATOMS: atom_id res chain seq x y z
N MET A 1 43.66 -4.62 -66.50
CA MET A 1 42.20 -4.88 -66.49
C MET A 1 41.60 -4.11 -65.33
N ASP A 2 41.16 -2.89 -65.61
CA ASP A 2 40.60 -1.95 -64.64
C ASP A 2 39.15 -2.30 -64.29
N VAL A 3 38.91 -2.69 -63.04
CA VAL A 3 37.55 -2.82 -62.50
C VAL A 3 37.15 -1.49 -61.89
N LYS A 4 36.34 -0.73 -62.63
CA LYS A 4 35.70 0.53 -62.20
C LYS A 4 34.97 0.34 -60.87
N LYS A 5 35.47 0.98 -59.80
CA LYS A 5 34.70 1.23 -58.57
C LYS A 5 33.57 2.22 -58.89
N HIS A 6 32.35 1.71 -59.10
CA HIS A 6 31.15 2.55 -59.14
C HIS A 6 31.02 3.32 -57.82
N HIS A 7 31.35 4.62 -57.84
CA HIS A 7 30.96 5.55 -56.80
C HIS A 7 29.45 5.72 -56.88
N GLN A 8 28.73 5.02 -56.00
CA GLN A 8 27.31 5.25 -55.78
C GLN A 8 27.17 6.68 -55.26
N LYS A 9 26.72 7.62 -56.13
CA LYS A 9 26.41 9.00 -55.73
C LYS A 9 25.42 8.91 -54.57
N SER A 10 25.86 9.25 -53.34
CA SER A 10 24.93 9.30 -52.21
C SER A 10 23.94 10.42 -52.50
N ASN A 11 22.67 10.08 -52.73
CA ASN A 11 21.61 11.05 -52.96
C ASN A 11 21.61 12.12 -51.84
N PHE A 12 21.31 13.37 -52.19
CA PHE A 12 21.25 14.50 -51.24
C PHE A 12 20.44 14.17 -49.98
N PHE A 13 19.34 13.43 -50.15
CA PHE A 13 18.51 12.88 -49.08
C PHE A 13 19.29 11.99 -48.08
N VAL A 14 20.16 11.11 -48.56
CA VAL A 14 20.95 10.22 -47.69
C VAL A 14 21.95 11.02 -46.87
N LYS A 15 22.61 12.01 -47.49
CA LYS A 15 23.65 12.81 -46.82
C LYS A 15 23.06 13.82 -45.83
N TRP A 16 21.89 14.40 -46.12
CA TRP A 16 21.28 15.45 -45.33
C TRP A 16 20.23 14.96 -44.32
N PHE A 17 19.53 13.87 -44.61
CA PHE A 17 18.45 13.34 -43.77
C PHE A 17 18.84 12.06 -43.01
N LEU A 18 19.41 11.06 -43.70
CA LEU A 18 19.75 9.77 -43.06
C LEU A 18 21.11 9.76 -42.36
N ASN A 19 22.05 10.62 -42.75
CA ASN A 19 23.39 10.70 -42.14
C ASN A 19 23.55 11.92 -41.22
N ASN A 20 22.50 12.71 -41.02
CA ASN A 20 22.49 13.85 -40.11
C ASN A 20 21.91 13.41 -38.76
N ARG A 21 22.72 13.51 -37.69
CA ARG A 21 22.34 13.10 -36.33
C ARG A 21 21.06 13.79 -35.84
N PHE A 22 20.84 15.05 -36.25
CA PHE A 22 19.64 15.80 -35.89
C PHE A 22 18.37 15.22 -36.53
N SER A 23 18.41 14.88 -37.82
CA SER A 23 17.28 14.30 -38.55
C SER A 23 16.93 12.89 -38.06
N ILE A 24 17.93 12.07 -37.73
CA ILE A 24 17.71 10.76 -37.12
C ILE A 24 17.06 10.90 -35.73
N ALA A 25 17.53 11.84 -34.91
CA ALA A 25 16.93 12.10 -33.59
C ALA A 25 15.47 12.55 -33.71
N LEU A 26 15.18 13.48 -34.64
CA LEU A 26 13.82 13.95 -34.91
C LEU A 26 12.91 12.81 -35.40
N LEU A 27 13.43 11.93 -36.27
CA LEU A 27 12.70 10.75 -36.76
C LEU A 27 12.41 9.75 -35.63
N ASN A 28 13.37 9.48 -34.74
CA ASN A 28 13.15 8.61 -33.58
C ASN A 28 12.11 9.18 -32.61
N ILE A 29 12.15 10.50 -32.36
CA ILE A 29 11.15 11.19 -31.55
C ILE A 29 9.76 11.10 -32.21
N LEU A 30 9.68 11.35 -33.52
CA LEU A 30 8.44 11.22 -34.29
C LEU A 30 7.87 9.80 -34.22
N LEU A 31 8.72 8.78 -34.42
CA LEU A 31 8.33 7.38 -34.31
C LEU A 31 7.85 7.04 -32.90
N PHE A 32 8.52 7.55 -31.86
CA PHE A 32 8.09 7.37 -30.48
C PHE A 32 6.69 7.95 -30.23
N PHE A 33 6.42 9.18 -30.67
CA PHE A 33 5.08 9.77 -30.55
C PHE A 33 4.03 9.06 -31.40
N LEU A 34 4.40 8.58 -32.59
CA LEU A 34 3.50 7.84 -33.45
C LEU A 34 3.12 6.48 -32.84
N ILE A 35 4.08 5.80 -32.19
CA ILE A 35 3.80 4.59 -31.40
C ILE A 35 2.81 4.89 -30.27
N ILE A 36 3.01 5.97 -29.52
CA ILE A 36 2.08 6.38 -28.44
C ILE A 36 0.67 6.66 -28.99
N LEU A 37 0.57 7.38 -30.11
CA LEU A 37 -0.71 7.73 -30.74
C LEU A 37 -1.45 6.46 -31.19
N VAL A 38 -0.75 5.54 -31.84
CA VAL A 38 -1.28 4.24 -32.26
C VAL A 38 -1.72 3.41 -31.05
N PHE A 39 -0.94 3.38 -29.96
CA PHE A 39 -1.32 2.73 -28.70
C PHE A 39 -2.61 3.30 -28.10
N ASN A 40 -2.78 4.63 -28.16
CA ASN A 40 -3.99 5.28 -27.65
C ASN A 40 -5.23 4.95 -28.50
N GLN A 41 -5.08 4.87 -29.83
CA GLN A 41 -6.16 4.45 -30.72
C GLN A 41 -6.52 2.95 -30.58
N ILE A 42 -5.54 2.10 -30.28
CA ILE A 42 -5.74 0.66 -30.06
C ILE A 42 -6.16 0.37 -28.60
N SER A 43 -6.40 1.39 -27.77
CA SER A 43 -6.83 1.25 -26.38
C SER A 43 -8.07 0.36 -26.21
N PHE A 44 -8.96 0.29 -27.20
CA PHE A 44 -10.08 -0.66 -27.23
C PHE A 44 -9.63 -2.13 -27.15
N VAL A 45 -8.51 -2.51 -27.77
CA VAL A 45 -7.94 -3.88 -27.70
C VAL A 45 -7.29 -4.15 -26.34
N LEU A 46 -6.79 -3.11 -25.67
CA LEU A 46 -6.24 -3.20 -24.32
C LEU A 46 -7.34 -3.22 -23.25
N ASN A 47 -8.55 -2.74 -23.55
CA ASN A 47 -9.65 -2.66 -22.59
C ASN A 47 -10.09 -4.03 -22.04
N PRO A 48 -10.23 -5.10 -22.85
CA PRO A 48 -10.44 -6.47 -22.35
C PRO A 48 -9.32 -6.96 -21.42
N PHE A 49 -8.06 -6.65 -21.73
CA PHE A 49 -6.93 -7.01 -20.90
C PHE A 49 -6.99 -6.34 -19.52
N TRP A 50 -7.27 -5.03 -19.48
CA TRP A 50 -7.46 -4.29 -18.23
C TRP A 50 -8.67 -4.79 -17.43
N THR A 51 -9.77 -5.10 -18.10
CA THR A 51 -10.97 -5.66 -17.46
C THR A 51 -10.68 -7.03 -16.84
N PHE A 52 -9.99 -7.90 -17.58
CA PHE A 52 -9.55 -9.21 -17.08
C PHE A 52 -8.60 -9.09 -15.88
N PHE A 53 -7.60 -8.21 -15.99
CA PHE A 53 -6.66 -7.94 -14.90
C PHE A 53 -7.40 -7.43 -13.66
N ASN A 54 -8.29 -6.45 -13.78
CA ASN A 54 -9.05 -5.90 -12.67
C ASN A 54 -10.01 -6.92 -12.02
N ALA A 55 -10.49 -7.91 -12.77
CA ALA A 55 -11.35 -8.97 -12.24
C ALA A 55 -10.57 -10.03 -11.44
N ILE A 56 -9.35 -10.36 -11.87
CA ILE A 56 -8.54 -11.44 -11.28
C ILE A 56 -7.58 -10.93 -10.21
N PHE A 57 -7.15 -9.68 -10.31
CA PHE A 57 -6.16 -9.10 -9.42
C PHE A 57 -6.62 -9.10 -7.95
N PRO A 58 -7.84 -8.65 -7.59
CA PRO A 58 -8.29 -8.66 -6.19
C PRO A 58 -8.28 -10.03 -5.50
N PRO A 59 -8.82 -11.13 -6.07
CA PRO A 59 -8.75 -12.43 -5.40
C PRO A 59 -7.33 -12.98 -5.29
N ILE A 60 -6.49 -12.82 -6.32
CA ILE A 60 -5.08 -13.23 -6.25
C ILE A 60 -4.35 -12.45 -5.16
N LEU A 61 -4.68 -11.17 -5.02
CA LEU A 61 -4.08 -10.30 -4.04
C LEU A 61 -4.44 -10.69 -2.61
N VAL A 62 -5.73 -10.87 -2.32
CA VAL A 62 -6.20 -11.31 -1.00
C VAL A 62 -5.57 -12.68 -0.68
N ALA A 63 -5.57 -13.59 -1.64
CA ALA A 63 -4.91 -14.89 -1.50
C ALA A 63 -3.40 -14.77 -1.27
N SER A 64 -2.71 -13.84 -1.94
CA SER A 64 -1.27 -13.63 -1.75
C SER A 64 -0.95 -13.12 -0.34
N ILE A 65 -1.71 -12.12 0.13
CA ILE A 65 -1.56 -11.57 1.49
C ILE A 65 -1.78 -12.68 2.52
N GLN A 66 -2.88 -13.44 2.38
CA GLN A 66 -3.18 -14.57 3.26
C GLN A 66 -2.13 -15.67 3.16
N TYR A 67 -1.65 -15.99 1.97
CA TYR A 67 -0.60 -16.99 1.74
C TYR A 67 0.65 -16.64 2.54
N TYR A 68 1.18 -15.43 2.43
CA TYR A 68 2.40 -15.05 3.14
C TYR A 68 2.24 -15.00 4.67
N LEU A 69 1.02 -14.77 5.15
CA LEU A 69 0.67 -14.82 6.56
C LEU A 69 0.56 -16.26 7.08
N MET A 70 -0.05 -17.15 6.30
CA MET A 70 -0.42 -18.51 6.71
C MET A 70 0.66 -19.55 6.40
N ASP A 71 1.48 -19.34 5.37
CA ASP A 71 2.52 -20.28 4.92
C ASP A 71 3.52 -20.67 6.03
N PRO A 72 4.03 -19.76 6.87
CA PRO A 72 4.89 -20.14 8.00
C PRO A 72 4.21 -21.07 9.00
N VAL A 73 2.90 -20.88 9.22
CA VAL A 73 2.11 -21.73 10.11
C VAL A 73 1.92 -23.11 9.48
N VAL A 74 1.60 -23.16 8.18
CA VAL A 74 1.51 -24.42 7.43
C VAL A 74 2.82 -25.20 7.49
N ASP A 75 3.93 -24.55 7.17
CA ASP A 75 5.27 -25.15 7.17
C ASP A 75 5.70 -25.59 8.57
N TRP A 76 5.38 -24.81 9.61
CA TRP A 76 5.67 -25.17 11.00
C TRP A 76 4.87 -26.40 11.44
N MET A 77 3.58 -26.46 11.16
CA MET A 77 2.75 -27.62 11.49
C MET A 77 3.16 -28.88 10.72
N GLU A 78 3.52 -28.74 9.44
CA GLU A 78 4.01 -29.83 8.61
C GLU A 78 5.37 -30.36 9.12
N LYS A 79 6.32 -29.48 9.40
CA LYS A 79 7.70 -29.87 9.79
C LYS A 79 7.82 -30.30 11.24
N LYS A 80 7.12 -29.64 12.18
CA LYS A 80 7.25 -29.87 13.63
C LYS A 80 6.20 -30.84 14.17
N LEU A 81 4.94 -30.69 13.76
CA LEU A 81 3.83 -31.53 14.23
C LEU A 81 3.57 -32.73 13.29
N LYS A 82 4.24 -32.79 12.13
CA LYS A 82 4.08 -33.86 11.12
C LYS A 82 2.62 -34.03 10.65
N VAL A 83 1.83 -32.96 10.71
CA VAL A 83 0.44 -32.95 10.24
C VAL A 83 0.45 -32.82 8.71
N PRO A 84 -0.35 -33.62 7.97
CA PRO A 84 -0.47 -33.47 6.52
C PRO A 84 -0.88 -32.06 6.11
N ARG A 85 -0.19 -31.49 5.12
CA ARG A 85 -0.36 -30.10 4.65
C ARG A 85 -1.83 -29.73 4.37
N ILE A 86 -2.59 -30.63 3.76
CA ILE A 86 -4.01 -30.41 3.43
C ILE A 86 -4.86 -30.24 4.69
N ILE A 87 -4.61 -31.04 5.74
CA ILE A 87 -5.36 -30.95 7.00
C ILE A 87 -5.07 -29.61 7.68
N THR A 88 -3.80 -29.19 7.68
CA THR A 88 -3.41 -27.88 8.20
C THR A 88 -4.10 -26.74 7.46
N ILE A 89 -4.16 -26.79 6.12
CA ILE A 89 -4.82 -25.75 5.32
C ILE A 89 -6.32 -25.68 5.66
N ILE A 90 -7.01 -26.82 5.73
CA ILE A 90 -8.44 -26.88 6.08
C ILE A 90 -8.66 -26.31 7.48
N LEU A 91 -7.85 -26.71 8.47
CA LEU A 91 -7.94 -26.20 9.83
C LEU A 91 -7.75 -24.69 9.88
N LEU A 92 -6.73 -24.16 9.18
CA LEU A 92 -6.49 -22.72 9.12
C LEU A 92 -7.63 -21.98 8.43
N PHE A 93 -8.26 -22.56 7.41
CA PHE A 93 -9.45 -21.97 6.79
C PHE A 93 -10.61 -21.88 7.78
N VAL A 94 -10.87 -22.94 8.54
CA VAL A 94 -11.90 -22.93 9.59
C VAL A 94 -11.59 -21.87 10.64
N ILE A 95 -10.33 -21.76 11.09
CA ILE A 95 -9.91 -20.75 12.08
C ILE A 95 -10.08 -19.33 11.53
N VAL A 96 -9.63 -19.07 10.29
CA VAL A 96 -9.71 -17.74 9.68
C VAL A 96 -11.16 -17.35 9.42
N VAL A 97 -11.97 -18.24 8.84
CA VAL A 97 -13.40 -17.97 8.58
C VAL A 97 -14.16 -17.79 9.89
N GLY A 98 -13.93 -18.66 10.87
CA GLY A 98 -14.54 -18.53 12.21
C GLY A 98 -14.13 -17.25 12.92
N GLY A 99 -12.84 -16.89 12.85
CA GLY A 99 -12.31 -15.64 13.38
C GLY A 99 -12.89 -14.41 12.69
N LEU A 100 -13.01 -14.42 11.36
CA LEU A 100 -13.66 -13.35 10.60
C LEU A 100 -15.13 -13.20 10.98
N ILE A 101 -15.89 -14.30 11.07
CA ILE A 101 -17.30 -14.28 11.51
C ILE A 101 -17.39 -13.67 12.91
N TRP A 102 -16.51 -14.07 13.84
CA TRP A 102 -16.49 -13.53 15.19
C TRP A 102 -16.15 -12.03 15.23
N ILE A 103 -15.14 -11.60 14.47
CA ILE A 103 -14.74 -10.19 14.32
C ILE A 103 -15.90 -9.38 13.73
N ILE A 104 -16.52 -9.86 12.65
CA ILE A 104 -17.65 -9.20 11.98
C ILE A 104 -18.82 -9.05 12.97
N ASN A 105 -19.21 -10.12 13.65
CA ASN A 105 -20.33 -10.10 14.59
C ASN A 105 -20.08 -9.23 15.83
N THR A 106 -18.81 -9.00 16.20
CA THR A 106 -18.46 -8.18 17.36
C THR A 106 -18.22 -6.73 16.97
N LEU A 107 -17.34 -6.49 15.98
CA LEU A 107 -16.93 -5.15 15.58
C LEU A 107 -18.00 -4.41 14.78
N ILE A 108 -18.71 -5.08 13.85
CA ILE A 108 -19.67 -4.35 13.00
C ILE A 108 -20.78 -3.71 13.84
N PRO A 109 -21.45 -4.39 14.79
CA PRO A 109 -22.45 -3.74 15.63
C PRO A 109 -21.87 -2.62 16.46
N ILE A 110 -20.66 -2.77 16.99
CA ILE A 110 -19.97 -1.72 17.74
C ILE A 110 -19.77 -0.49 16.85
N ILE A 111 -19.21 -0.68 15.64
CA ILE A 111 -18.97 0.40 14.69
C ILE A 111 -20.29 1.04 14.25
N GLN A 112 -21.33 0.25 14.00
CA GLN A 112 -22.67 0.74 13.63
C GLN A 112 -23.27 1.59 14.73
N HIS A 113 -23.34 1.09 15.97
CA HIS A 113 -23.86 1.84 17.11
C HIS A 113 -23.08 3.12 17.36
N GLN A 114 -21.74 3.06 17.24
CA GLN A 114 -20.87 4.21 17.42
C GLN A 114 -21.05 5.25 16.31
N THR A 115 -21.17 4.81 15.06
CA THR A 115 -21.40 5.68 13.89
C THR A 115 -22.78 6.33 13.96
N ASP A 116 -23.83 5.56 14.23
CA ASP A 116 -25.19 6.07 14.37
C ASP A 116 -25.30 7.10 15.50
N SER A 117 -24.66 6.82 16.62
CA SER A 117 -24.62 7.74 17.76
C SER A 117 -23.84 9.00 17.41
N LEU A 118 -22.76 8.91 16.63
CA LEU A 118 -22.00 10.07 16.17
C LEU A 118 -22.86 10.95 15.27
N VAL A 119 -23.53 10.36 14.26
CA VAL A 119 -24.37 11.10 13.32
C VAL A 119 -25.56 11.76 14.04
N LYS A 120 -26.24 11.03 14.93
CA LYS A 120 -27.40 11.56 15.67
C LYS A 120 -27.02 12.66 16.65
N ASN A 121 -25.89 12.50 17.36
CA ASN A 121 -25.47 13.46 18.40
C ASN A 121 -24.57 14.58 17.88
N TRP A 122 -24.15 14.53 16.60
CA TRP A 122 -23.29 15.53 15.97
C TRP A 122 -23.72 16.98 16.21
N PRO A 123 -25.01 17.36 16.06
CA PRO A 123 -25.43 18.74 16.28
C PRO A 123 -25.24 19.19 17.74
N THR A 124 -25.43 18.28 18.69
CA THR A 124 -25.27 18.52 20.13
C THR A 124 -23.80 18.68 20.48
N TYR A 125 -22.99 17.73 20.02
CA TYR A 125 -21.54 17.74 20.16
C TYR A 125 -20.92 19.04 19.65
N TRP A 126 -21.37 19.53 18.49
CA TRP A 126 -20.90 20.81 17.97
C TRP A 126 -21.26 22.00 18.86
N LYS A 127 -22.50 22.07 19.36
CA LYS A 127 -22.94 23.15 20.26
C LYS A 127 -22.15 23.17 21.57
N ASP A 128 -21.81 22.00 22.11
CA ASP A 128 -21.04 21.90 23.34
C ASP A 128 -19.57 22.29 23.11
N ALA A 129 -18.99 21.92 21.95
CA ALA A 129 -17.67 22.38 21.53
C ALA A 129 -17.59 23.91 21.46
N GLN A 130 -18.56 24.55 20.79
CA GLN A 130 -18.62 26.01 20.67
C GLN A 130 -18.69 26.68 22.05
N LYS A 131 -19.55 26.18 22.95
CA LYS A 131 -19.64 26.69 24.33
C LYS A 131 -18.35 26.48 25.13
N GLY A 132 -17.66 25.35 24.94
CA GLY A 132 -16.36 25.06 25.55
C GLY A 132 -15.28 26.05 25.09
N PHE A 133 -15.23 26.31 23.78
CA PHE A 133 -14.33 27.31 23.20
C PHE A 133 -14.64 28.73 23.68
N GLU A 134 -15.92 29.11 23.71
CA GLU A 134 -16.35 30.41 24.25
C GLU A 134 -15.95 30.60 25.72
N LYS A 135 -16.01 29.53 26.53
CA LYS A 135 -15.55 29.53 27.93
C LYS A 135 -14.02 29.60 28.05
N MET A 136 -13.27 28.99 27.15
CA MET A 136 -11.80 29.01 27.17
C MET A 136 -11.23 30.35 26.68
N ILE A 137 -11.88 30.97 25.70
CA ILE A 137 -11.48 32.26 25.11
C ILE A 137 -12.03 33.44 25.93
N ARG A 138 -12.72 33.19 27.06
CA ARG A 138 -13.31 34.20 27.96
C ARG A 138 -12.31 35.15 28.64
N ASP A 139 -11.01 34.94 28.44
CA ASP A 139 -9.95 35.87 28.85
C ASP A 139 -10.10 37.25 28.15
N PRO A 140 -10.13 38.37 28.90
CA PRO A 140 -10.20 39.73 28.35
C PRO A 140 -9.14 40.05 27.29
N ARG A 141 -7.98 39.39 27.30
CA ARG A 141 -6.88 39.59 26.34
C ARG A 141 -7.21 39.10 24.92
N LEU A 142 -8.23 38.25 24.76
CA LEU A 142 -8.58 37.63 23.47
C LEU A 142 -9.81 38.29 22.80
N ASN A 143 -10.34 39.38 23.37
CA ASN A 143 -11.55 40.06 22.88
C ASN A 143 -11.47 40.52 21.42
N GLY A 144 -10.28 40.92 20.94
CA GLY A 144 -10.08 41.39 19.56
C GLY A 144 -10.15 40.29 18.49
N VAL A 145 -9.93 39.02 18.87
CA VAL A 145 -9.88 37.88 17.92
C VAL A 145 -11.12 36.97 18.05
N ARG A 146 -11.92 37.15 19.11
CA ARG A 146 -13.14 36.36 19.38
C ARG A 146 -14.14 36.34 18.24
N GLY A 147 -14.42 37.50 17.62
CA GLY A 147 -15.36 37.59 16.51
C GLY A 147 -14.95 36.73 15.32
N GLY A 148 -13.67 36.80 14.94
CA GLY A 148 -13.10 35.99 13.86
C GLY A 148 -13.08 34.49 14.17
N ILE A 149 -12.77 34.11 15.43
CA ILE A 149 -12.78 32.71 15.86
C ILE A 149 -14.21 32.14 15.85
N ASN A 150 -15.19 32.85 16.38
CA ASN A 150 -16.58 32.40 16.40
C ASN A 150 -17.14 32.23 14.98
N GLN A 151 -16.80 33.15 14.07
CA GLN A 151 -17.23 33.07 12.68
C GLN A 151 -16.52 31.92 11.93
N ALA A 152 -15.22 31.73 12.13
CA ALA A 152 -14.48 30.59 11.58
C ALA A 152 -15.02 29.24 12.07
N ILE A 153 -15.40 29.15 13.35
CA ILE A 153 -16.07 27.97 13.92
C ILE A 153 -17.42 27.75 13.22
N SER A 154 -18.29 28.75 13.14
CA SER A 154 -19.61 28.63 12.48
C SER A 154 -19.51 28.24 11.00
N ASP A 155 -18.55 28.80 10.27
CA ASP A 155 -18.29 28.47 8.87
C ASP A 155 -17.74 27.05 8.71
N ALA A 156 -16.86 26.61 9.62
CA ALA A 156 -16.36 25.24 9.66
C ALA A 156 -17.49 24.24 9.93
N GLN A 157 -18.44 24.56 10.83
CA GLN A 157 -19.62 23.74 11.08
C GLN A 157 -20.42 23.50 9.80
N THR A 158 -20.75 24.60 9.12
CA THR A 158 -21.64 24.58 7.96
C THR A 158 -20.99 23.85 6.80
N LYS A 159 -19.69 24.10 6.56
CA LYS A 159 -18.93 23.41 5.51
C LYS A 159 -18.70 21.93 5.85
N MET A 160 -18.23 21.59 7.05
CA MET A 160 -17.99 20.19 7.42
C MET A 160 -19.28 19.36 7.44
N PHE A 161 -20.38 19.89 7.97
CA PHE A 161 -21.65 19.17 8.02
C PHE A 161 -22.21 18.96 6.62
N LYS A 162 -22.25 20.01 5.79
CA LYS A 162 -22.80 19.91 4.43
C LYS A 162 -21.91 19.04 3.54
N THR A 163 -20.59 19.25 3.54
CA THR A 163 -19.64 18.39 2.80
C THR A 163 -19.63 16.94 3.30
N GLY A 164 -19.71 16.72 4.61
CA GLY A 164 -19.78 15.37 5.19
C GLY A 164 -21.07 14.63 4.82
N GLN A 165 -22.21 15.31 4.95
CA GLN A 165 -23.53 14.77 4.58
C GLN A 165 -23.61 14.51 3.07
N ASP A 166 -23.15 15.44 2.24
CA ASP A 166 -23.14 15.29 0.78
C ASP A 166 -22.19 14.19 0.34
N SER A 167 -21.00 14.05 0.94
CA SER A 167 -20.06 12.96 0.62
C SER A 167 -20.59 11.60 1.06
N PHE A 168 -21.22 11.52 2.23
CA PHE A 168 -21.87 10.31 2.72
C PHE A 168 -23.06 9.92 1.84
N ASN A 169 -23.89 10.89 1.48
CA ASN A 169 -25.03 10.69 0.59
C ASN A 169 -24.60 10.37 -0.84
N LEU A 170 -23.49 10.91 -1.34
CA LEU A 170 -22.90 10.53 -2.64
C LEU A 170 -22.32 9.11 -2.58
N ALA A 171 -21.68 8.73 -1.48
CA ALA A 171 -21.22 7.36 -1.26
C ALA A 171 -22.40 6.36 -1.22
N LEU A 172 -23.52 6.75 -0.59
CA LEU A 172 -24.75 5.95 -0.54
C LEU A 172 -25.57 5.98 -1.83
N SER A 173 -25.65 7.11 -2.55
CA SER A 173 -26.52 7.27 -3.73
C SER A 173 -25.90 6.69 -5.00
N ASN A 174 -24.57 6.55 -5.05
CA ASN A 174 -23.87 5.73 -6.04
C ASN A 174 -24.04 4.22 -5.78
N LEU A 175 -25.12 3.78 -5.13
CA LEU A 175 -25.42 2.36 -4.87
C LEU A 175 -25.59 1.52 -6.14
N SER A 176 -25.89 2.16 -7.28
CA SER A 176 -25.82 1.53 -8.60
C SER A 176 -24.39 1.08 -8.96
N SER A 177 -23.37 1.81 -8.49
CA SER A 177 -21.96 1.39 -8.50
C SER A 177 -21.63 0.40 -7.38
N ALA A 178 -22.40 0.39 -6.28
CA ALA A 178 -22.24 -0.61 -5.22
C ALA A 178 -22.59 -2.02 -5.69
N VAL A 179 -23.47 -2.22 -6.67
CA VAL A 179 -23.69 -3.55 -7.27
C VAL A 179 -22.40 -4.11 -7.86
N ASN A 180 -21.61 -3.30 -8.57
CA ASN A 180 -20.32 -3.71 -9.13
C ASN A 180 -19.28 -3.99 -8.03
N VAL A 181 -19.23 -3.15 -7.00
CA VAL A 181 -18.33 -3.34 -5.85
C VAL A 181 -18.70 -4.57 -5.04
N ILE A 182 -19.99 -4.78 -4.75
CA ILE A 182 -20.51 -5.96 -4.05
C ILE A 182 -20.24 -7.21 -4.87
N THR A 183 -20.47 -7.18 -6.18
CA THR A 183 -20.14 -8.30 -7.08
C THR A 183 -18.65 -8.58 -7.04
N MET A 184 -17.79 -7.56 -7.11
CA MET A 184 -16.33 -7.74 -7.02
C MET A 184 -15.91 -8.32 -5.67
N ILE A 185 -16.44 -7.83 -4.55
CA ILE A 185 -16.16 -8.35 -3.20
C ILE A 185 -16.63 -9.80 -3.09
N PHE A 186 -17.85 -10.10 -3.54
CA PHE A 186 -18.41 -11.45 -3.51
C PHE A 186 -17.58 -12.42 -4.34
N MET A 187 -17.23 -12.05 -5.57
CA MET A 187 -16.34 -12.84 -6.43
C MET A 187 -14.96 -13.01 -5.79
N THR A 188 -14.41 -11.95 -5.20
CA THR A 188 -13.14 -12.01 -4.48
C THR A 188 -13.21 -12.98 -3.30
N LEU A 189 -14.28 -12.93 -2.50
CA LEU A 189 -14.47 -13.78 -1.34
C LEU A 189 -14.68 -15.25 -1.71
N LEU A 190 -15.26 -15.54 -2.88
CA LEU A 190 -15.40 -16.89 -3.40
C LEU A 190 -14.08 -17.40 -4.01
N THR A 191 -13.39 -16.59 -4.80
CA THR A 191 -12.21 -17.02 -5.57
C THR A 191 -10.93 -16.99 -4.73
N ALA A 192 -10.76 -16.05 -3.80
CA ALA A 192 -9.54 -15.92 -3.01
C ALA A 192 -9.24 -17.19 -2.17
N PRO A 193 -10.19 -17.80 -1.43
CA PRO A 193 -9.93 -19.04 -0.70
C PRO A 193 -9.52 -20.19 -1.61
N PHE A 194 -10.09 -20.27 -2.81
CA PHE A 194 -9.73 -21.29 -3.79
C PHE A 194 -8.29 -21.09 -4.29
N VAL A 195 -7.92 -19.87 -4.69
CA VAL A 195 -6.55 -19.53 -5.10
C VAL A 195 -5.58 -19.77 -3.97
N LEU A 196 -5.90 -19.31 -2.76
CA LEU A 196 -5.11 -19.49 -1.55
C LEU A 196 -4.87 -20.96 -1.23
N PHE A 197 -5.88 -21.82 -1.38
CA PHE A 197 -5.74 -23.26 -1.17
C PHE A 197 -4.64 -23.86 -2.05
N PHE A 198 -4.65 -23.54 -3.36
CA PHE A 198 -3.62 -24.00 -4.29
C PHE A 198 -2.26 -23.35 -4.04
N MET A 199 -2.23 -22.06 -3.69
CA MET A 199 -0.98 -21.38 -3.30
C MET A 199 -0.36 -22.05 -2.07
N LEU A 200 -1.13 -22.33 -1.02
CA LEU A 200 -0.63 -23.02 0.17
C LEU A 200 -0.27 -24.47 -0.14
N LYS A 201 -1.06 -25.21 -0.94
CA LYS A 201 -0.79 -26.62 -1.25
C LYS A 201 0.45 -26.81 -2.13
N ASP A 202 0.59 -26.03 -3.20
CA ASP A 202 1.57 -26.25 -4.26
C ASP A 202 2.65 -25.15 -4.34
N GLY A 203 2.57 -24.08 -3.52
CA GLY A 203 3.46 -22.91 -3.58
C GLY A 203 4.95 -23.24 -3.58
N HIS A 204 5.38 -24.24 -2.80
CA HIS A 204 6.77 -24.73 -2.77
C HIS A 204 7.30 -25.22 -4.14
N ARG A 205 6.43 -25.59 -5.08
CA ARG A 205 6.82 -26.07 -6.41
C ARG A 205 6.97 -24.92 -7.41
N LEU A 206 6.40 -23.75 -7.12
CA LEU A 206 6.38 -22.61 -8.04
C LEU A 206 7.79 -22.18 -8.44
N ASN A 207 8.70 -22.02 -7.48
CA ASN A 207 10.08 -21.62 -7.77
C ASN A 207 10.81 -22.63 -8.69
N PRO A 208 10.83 -23.95 -8.41
CA PRO A 208 11.37 -24.94 -9.35
C PRO A 208 10.73 -24.93 -10.74
N TYR A 209 9.41 -24.70 -10.85
CA TYR A 209 8.72 -24.65 -12.14
C TYR A 209 9.11 -23.41 -12.94
N VAL A 210 9.09 -22.23 -12.33
CA VAL A 210 9.45 -20.95 -12.97
C VAL A 210 10.94 -20.93 -13.33
N THR A 211 11.79 -21.55 -12.50
CA THR A 211 13.23 -21.64 -12.76
C THR A 211 13.55 -22.34 -14.08
N LYS A 212 12.73 -23.29 -14.52
CA LYS A 212 12.93 -24.03 -15.79
C LYS A 212 12.77 -23.15 -17.04
N ILE A 213 12.15 -21.98 -16.92
CA ILE A 213 12.02 -21.01 -18.02
C ILE A 213 13.39 -20.39 -18.35
N ALA A 214 14.29 -20.29 -17.37
CA ALA A 214 15.62 -19.75 -17.58
C ALA A 214 16.57 -20.78 -18.25
N PRO A 215 17.54 -20.32 -19.06
CA PRO A 215 18.60 -21.17 -19.60
C PRO A 215 19.36 -21.91 -18.49
N LYS A 216 19.74 -23.18 -18.72
CA LYS A 216 20.37 -24.05 -17.70
C LYS A 216 21.50 -23.40 -16.91
N LYS A 217 22.35 -22.61 -17.57
CA LYS A 217 23.49 -21.90 -16.93
C LYS A 217 23.04 -20.82 -15.94
N LEU A 218 21.87 -20.22 -16.13
CA LEU A 218 21.33 -19.14 -15.32
C LEU A 218 20.34 -19.62 -14.25
N GLN A 219 19.91 -20.89 -14.29
CA GLN A 219 18.92 -21.44 -13.36
C GLN A 219 19.27 -21.25 -11.88
N PRO A 220 20.52 -21.47 -11.41
CA PRO A 220 20.85 -21.25 -10.00
C PRO A 220 20.68 -19.78 -9.58
N SER A 221 21.15 -18.85 -10.41
CA SER A 221 21.04 -17.41 -10.17
C SER A 221 19.57 -16.95 -10.20
N PHE A 222 18.80 -17.44 -11.17
CA PHE A 222 17.39 -17.11 -11.30
C PHE A 222 16.54 -17.67 -10.16
N SER A 223 16.82 -18.90 -9.70
CA SER A 223 16.14 -19.47 -8.54
C SER A 223 16.46 -18.71 -7.24
N SER A 224 17.71 -18.28 -7.05
CA SER A 224 18.09 -17.40 -5.94
C SER A 224 17.37 -16.06 -6.01
N LEU A 225 17.28 -15.45 -7.20
CA LEU A 225 16.52 -14.21 -7.41
C LEU A 225 15.05 -14.36 -7.02
N LEU A 226 14.39 -15.45 -7.44
CA LEU A 226 13.00 -15.73 -7.07
C LEU A 226 12.83 -15.94 -5.57
N SER A 227 13.79 -16.62 -4.92
CA SER A 227 13.80 -16.80 -3.48
C SER A 227 13.94 -15.47 -2.72
N ASP A 228 14.81 -14.57 -3.18
CA ASP A 228 15.01 -13.26 -2.57
C ASP A 228 13.75 -12.39 -2.72
N ILE A 229 13.13 -12.40 -3.90
CA ILE A 229 11.87 -11.70 -4.16
C ILE A 229 10.77 -12.23 -3.23
N ASN A 230 10.60 -13.55 -3.16
CA ASN A 230 9.61 -14.19 -2.29
C ASN A 230 9.88 -13.83 -0.81
N GLY A 231 11.14 -13.86 -0.38
CA GLY A 231 11.55 -13.47 0.97
C GLY A 231 11.24 -12.01 1.30
N ALA A 232 11.50 -11.09 0.38
CA ALA A 232 11.23 -9.66 0.55
C ALA A 232 9.73 -9.36 0.65
N VAL A 233 8.93 -9.92 -0.27
CA VAL A 233 7.46 -9.77 -0.26
C VAL A 233 6.86 -10.38 1.00
N ALA A 234 7.30 -11.59 1.38
CA ALA A 234 6.85 -12.26 2.60
C ALA A 234 7.18 -11.46 3.86
N SER A 235 8.41 -10.93 3.94
CA SER A 235 8.86 -10.13 5.09
C SER A 235 8.05 -8.84 5.20
N TYR A 236 7.81 -8.14 4.08
CA TYR A 236 7.01 -6.92 4.08
C TYR A 236 5.56 -7.17 4.49
N ILE A 237 4.88 -8.14 3.86
CA ILE A 237 3.45 -8.37 4.14
C ILE A 237 3.24 -8.77 5.59
N ARG A 238 4.03 -9.71 6.11
CA ARG A 238 3.95 -10.10 7.52
C ARG A 238 4.32 -8.95 8.45
N GLY A 239 5.34 -8.18 8.07
CA GLY A 239 5.76 -7.02 8.81
C GLY A 239 4.64 -6.00 8.93
N GLN A 240 4.08 -5.56 7.80
CA GLN A 240 3.05 -4.54 7.76
C GLN A 240 1.76 -4.95 8.49
N ILE A 241 1.33 -6.20 8.35
CA ILE A 241 0.16 -6.71 9.11
C ILE A 241 0.44 -6.68 10.62
N THR A 242 1.64 -7.06 11.03
CA THR A 242 2.04 -7.05 12.45
C THR A 242 2.10 -5.62 13.00
N VAL A 243 2.66 -4.67 12.24
CA VAL A 243 2.66 -3.24 12.61
C VAL A 243 1.22 -2.74 12.71
N ALA A 244 0.39 -2.94 11.68
CA ALA A 244 -1.00 -2.52 11.65
C ALA A 244 -1.82 -3.06 12.85
N PHE A 245 -1.62 -4.33 13.21
CA PHE A 245 -2.24 -4.94 14.38
C PHE A 245 -1.85 -4.20 15.68
N TRP A 246 -0.55 -3.99 15.90
CA TRP A 246 -0.09 -3.30 17.11
C TRP A 246 -0.50 -1.83 17.16
N VAL A 247 -0.52 -1.13 16.02
CA VAL A 247 -1.06 0.22 15.91
C VAL A 247 -2.53 0.27 16.35
N GLY A 248 -3.36 -0.65 15.84
CA GLY A 248 -4.75 -0.78 16.27
C GLY A 248 -4.88 -1.03 17.79
N VAL A 249 -4.06 -1.92 18.35
CA VAL A 249 -4.04 -2.22 19.79
C VAL A 249 -3.63 -0.99 20.62
N MET A 250 -2.57 -0.29 20.22
CA MET A 250 -2.07 0.90 20.92
C MET A 250 -3.10 2.03 20.92
N PHE A 251 -3.73 2.30 19.78
CA PHE A 251 -4.81 3.29 19.73
C PHE A 251 -6.04 2.83 20.52
N ALA A 252 -6.38 1.54 20.50
CA ALA A 252 -7.52 1.05 21.27
C ALA A 252 -7.31 1.26 22.77
N ILE A 253 -6.11 0.94 23.27
CA ILE A 253 -5.72 1.19 24.66
C ILE A 253 -5.69 2.70 24.93
N GLY A 254 -4.96 3.47 24.12
CA GLY A 254 -4.76 4.91 24.31
C GLY A 254 -6.09 5.69 24.32
N TYR A 255 -6.96 5.45 23.35
CA TYR A 255 -8.27 6.08 23.27
C TYR A 255 -9.22 5.63 24.38
N SER A 256 -9.14 4.36 24.81
CA SER A 256 -9.93 3.89 25.97
C SER A 256 -9.48 4.54 27.28
N VAL A 257 -8.16 4.69 27.49
CA VAL A 257 -7.59 5.31 28.70
C VAL A 257 -7.98 6.78 28.82
N ILE A 258 -7.97 7.54 27.72
CA ILE A 258 -8.35 8.95 27.74
C ILE A 258 -9.87 9.17 27.76
N GLY A 259 -10.66 8.10 27.59
CA GLY A 259 -12.12 8.14 27.53
C GLY A 259 -12.65 8.80 26.26
N LEU A 260 -11.97 8.61 25.12
CA LEU A 260 -12.41 9.19 23.86
C LEU A 260 -13.66 8.46 23.36
N ASN A 261 -14.73 9.22 23.14
CA ASN A 261 -15.93 8.69 22.52
C ASN A 261 -15.60 8.08 21.16
N TYR A 262 -16.10 6.87 20.93
CA TYR A 262 -15.85 6.09 19.72
C TYR A 262 -14.38 5.66 19.51
N GLY A 263 -13.58 5.69 20.57
CA GLY A 263 -12.15 5.36 20.55
C GLY A 263 -11.83 4.01 19.92
N ILE A 264 -12.60 2.96 20.22
CA ILE A 264 -12.39 1.61 19.65
C ILE A 264 -12.61 1.62 18.13
N THR A 265 -13.66 2.27 17.63
CA THR A 265 -13.91 2.38 16.19
C THR A 265 -12.77 3.11 15.48
N LEU A 266 -12.30 4.21 16.06
CA LEU A 266 -11.17 4.97 15.51
C LEU A 266 -9.87 4.17 15.55
N ALA A 267 -9.65 3.36 16.58
CA ALA A 267 -8.48 2.50 16.69
C ALA A 267 -8.48 1.37 15.65
N VAL A 268 -9.64 0.74 15.42
CA VAL A 268 -9.80 -0.26 14.35
C VAL A 268 -9.56 0.37 12.99
N LEU A 269 -10.13 1.56 12.75
CA LEU A 269 -9.89 2.33 11.53
C LEU A 269 -8.40 2.65 11.36
N ALA A 270 -7.72 3.05 12.43
CA ALA A 270 -6.28 3.31 12.42
C ALA A 270 -5.47 2.07 12.07
N GLY A 271 -5.75 0.92 12.68
CA GLY A 271 -5.09 -0.34 12.34
C GLY A 271 -5.29 -0.72 10.86
N ILE A 272 -6.52 -0.62 10.34
CA ILE A 272 -6.82 -0.94 8.92
C ILE A 272 -6.10 0.03 7.98
N LEU A 273 -6.22 1.34 8.23
CA LEU A 273 -5.61 2.36 7.37
C LEU A 273 -4.09 2.28 7.44
N ASN A 274 -3.50 1.86 8.57
CA ASN A 274 -2.06 1.65 8.70
C ASN A 274 -1.53 0.48 7.86
N MET A 275 -2.35 -0.23 7.08
CA MET A 275 -1.82 -1.02 5.95
C MET A 275 -1.11 -0.15 4.90
N ILE A 276 -1.39 1.15 4.88
CA ILE A 276 -0.68 2.17 4.11
C ILE A 276 0.38 2.81 5.03
N PRO A 277 1.67 2.47 4.89
CA PRO A 277 2.71 2.94 5.81
C PRO A 277 2.79 4.46 5.86
N TYR A 278 3.06 4.98 7.06
CA TYR A 278 3.14 6.41 7.39
C TYR A 278 1.81 7.15 7.24
N PHE A 279 1.11 7.06 6.11
CA PHE A 279 -0.11 7.83 5.85
C PHE A 279 -1.35 7.29 6.56
N GLY A 280 -1.43 5.97 6.76
CA GLY A 280 -2.61 5.33 7.31
C GLY A 280 -3.02 5.88 8.68
N THR A 281 -2.05 5.96 9.59
CA THR A 281 -2.24 6.52 10.92
C THR A 281 -2.60 8.01 10.88
N PHE A 282 -2.00 8.82 10.00
CA PHE A 282 -2.39 10.24 9.84
C PHE A 282 -3.82 10.40 9.34
N ILE A 283 -4.25 9.60 8.36
CA ILE A 283 -5.62 9.66 7.84
C ILE A 283 -6.62 9.26 8.94
N ALA A 284 -6.31 8.20 9.69
CA ALA A 284 -7.13 7.75 10.82
C ALA A 284 -7.15 8.74 11.99
N PHE A 285 -6.11 9.56 12.12
CA PHE A 285 -6.02 10.58 13.16
C PHE A 285 -6.97 11.75 12.94
N ILE A 286 -7.28 12.10 11.68
CA ILE A 286 -8.20 13.21 11.34
C ILE A 286 -9.54 13.12 12.10
N PRO A 287 -10.32 12.02 12.02
CA PRO A 287 -11.57 11.92 12.77
C PRO A 287 -11.36 11.94 14.30
N ALA A 288 -10.23 11.44 14.80
CA ALA A 288 -9.90 11.49 16.23
C ALA A 288 -9.63 12.92 16.73
N ILE A 289 -8.91 13.73 15.96
CA ILE A 289 -8.72 15.17 16.24
C ILE A 289 -10.07 15.86 16.28
N ILE A 290 -10.92 15.64 15.28
CA ILE A 290 -12.23 16.26 15.17
C ILE A 290 -13.08 15.91 16.41
N LEU A 291 -13.14 14.63 16.78
CA LEU A 291 -13.89 14.20 17.96
C LEU A 291 -13.29 14.71 19.27
N GLY A 292 -11.96 14.78 19.37
CA GLY A 292 -11.27 15.36 20.52
C GLY A 292 -11.59 16.85 20.68
N LEU A 293 -11.47 17.61 19.60
CA LEU A 293 -11.78 19.04 19.53
C LEU A 293 -13.23 19.32 19.92
N ILE A 294 -14.14 18.50 19.42
CA ILE A 294 -15.57 18.60 19.70
C ILE A 294 -15.87 18.25 21.17
N SER A 295 -15.21 17.23 21.73
CA SER A 295 -15.45 16.81 23.11
C SER A 295 -14.99 17.85 24.12
N SER A 296 -13.76 18.35 24.00
CA SER A 296 -13.24 19.52 24.72
C SER A 296 -11.81 19.84 24.28
N PRO A 297 -11.32 21.08 24.44
CA PRO A 297 -9.92 21.40 24.16
C PRO A 297 -8.93 20.53 24.95
N MET A 298 -9.28 20.12 26.17
CA MET A 298 -8.45 19.20 26.96
C MET A 298 -8.43 17.78 26.36
N MET A 299 -9.55 17.30 25.83
CA MET A 299 -9.61 16.00 25.14
C MET A 299 -8.76 16.02 23.86
N LEU A 300 -8.75 17.12 23.12
CA LEU A 300 -7.86 17.29 21.97
C LEU A 300 -6.38 17.13 22.36
N ILE A 301 -5.95 17.75 23.46
CA ILE A 301 -4.58 17.61 23.96
C ILE A 301 -4.28 16.14 24.31
N LYS A 302 -5.20 15.44 24.98
CA LYS A 302 -5.06 14.01 25.28
C LYS A 302 -4.94 13.15 24.00
N VAL A 303 -5.74 13.44 22.98
CA VAL A 303 -5.70 12.77 21.67
C VAL A 303 -4.35 12.99 20.98
N LEU A 304 -3.82 14.22 20.99
CA LEU A 304 -2.49 14.55 20.47
C LEU A 304 -1.37 13.80 21.22
N ILE A 305 -1.48 13.68 22.55
CA ILE A 305 -0.52 12.93 23.37
C ILE A 305 -0.56 11.43 23.02
N VAL A 306 -1.75 10.83 22.92
CA VAL A 306 -1.89 9.42 22.51
C VAL A 306 -1.26 9.19 21.14
N PHE A 307 -1.55 10.06 20.17
CA PHE A 307 -0.96 9.99 18.84
C PHE A 307 0.57 10.14 18.86
N ALA A 308 1.12 11.07 19.63
CA ALA A 308 2.56 11.26 19.73
C ALA A 308 3.26 10.04 20.37
N ILE A 309 2.66 9.44 21.41
CA ILE A 309 3.17 8.22 22.04
C ILE A 309 3.14 7.07 21.04
N GLU A 310 2.00 6.88 20.37
CA GLU A 310 1.80 5.83 19.39
C GLU A 310 2.81 5.95 18.24
N GLN A 311 2.96 7.13 17.64
CA GLN A 311 3.92 7.36 16.56
C GLN A 311 5.37 7.14 16.99
N THR A 312 5.70 7.47 18.24
CA THR A 312 7.03 7.21 18.80
C THR A 312 7.27 5.71 18.94
N LEU A 313 6.29 4.96 19.46
CA LEU A 313 6.39 3.51 19.63
C LEU A 313 6.40 2.79 18.27
N GLU A 314 5.52 3.18 17.35
CA GLU A 314 5.46 2.64 16.00
C GLU A 314 6.81 2.84 15.29
N GLY A 315 7.32 4.07 15.26
CA GLY A 315 8.52 4.42 14.50
C GLY A 315 9.82 3.91 15.13
N ARG A 316 9.94 3.92 16.46
CA ARG A 316 11.21 3.58 17.15
C ARG A 316 11.28 2.16 17.68
N VAL A 317 10.15 1.50 17.90
CA VAL A 317 10.12 0.17 18.53
C VAL A 317 9.50 -0.85 17.59
N ILE A 318 8.25 -0.68 17.21
CA ILE A 318 7.50 -1.72 16.48
C ILE A 318 8.04 -1.89 15.08
N SER A 319 8.18 -0.81 14.30
CA SER A 319 8.64 -0.89 12.92
C SER A 319 10.05 -1.49 12.82
N PRO A 320 11.06 -1.08 13.63
CA PRO A 320 12.37 -1.71 13.61
C PRO A 320 12.36 -3.19 14.04
N LEU A 321 11.59 -3.55 15.08
CA LEU A 321 11.52 -4.93 15.55
C LEU A 321 10.85 -5.87 14.53
N VAL A 322 9.89 -5.35 13.77
CA VAL A 322 9.03 -6.14 12.88
C VAL A 322 9.57 -6.16 11.44
N MET A 323 9.97 -5.00 10.92
CA MET A 323 10.48 -4.86 9.55
C MET A 323 11.98 -5.19 9.45
N GLY A 324 12.74 -5.02 10.55
CA GLY A 324 14.19 -5.18 10.59
C GLY A 324 14.93 -4.30 9.58
N ASN A 325 16.16 -4.68 9.24
CA ASN A 325 17.02 -3.99 8.28
C ASN A 325 16.67 -4.25 6.80
N LYS A 326 15.71 -5.14 6.55
CA LYS A 326 15.49 -5.70 5.20
C LYS A 326 14.86 -4.71 4.22
N MET A 327 14.31 -3.61 4.71
CA MET A 327 13.78 -2.54 3.88
C MET A 327 14.37 -1.19 4.28
N ASN A 328 15.71 -1.07 4.28
CA ASN A 328 16.44 0.20 4.33
C ASN A 328 16.00 1.12 3.18
N MET A 329 14.83 1.73 3.35
CA MET A 329 14.19 2.67 2.44
C MET A 329 14.22 4.02 3.11
N ASN A 330 14.80 4.99 2.42
CA ASN A 330 14.73 6.37 2.85
C ASN A 330 13.25 6.79 2.90
N PRO A 331 12.76 7.41 4.00
CA PRO A 331 11.38 7.89 4.09
C PRO A 331 10.94 8.73 2.90
N VAL A 332 11.84 9.53 2.32
CA VAL A 332 11.57 10.33 1.12
C VAL A 332 11.24 9.44 -0.07
N THR A 333 11.96 8.32 -0.25
CA THR A 333 11.67 7.35 -1.31
C THR A 333 10.30 6.73 -1.11
N THR A 334 9.92 6.39 0.12
CA THR A 334 8.59 5.86 0.43
C THR A 334 7.49 6.86 0.07
N ILE A 335 7.64 8.13 0.44
CA ILE A 335 6.68 9.18 0.12
C ILE A 335 6.52 9.33 -1.41
N LEU A 336 7.63 9.41 -2.15
CA LEU A 336 7.61 9.54 -3.61
C LEU A 336 6.94 8.33 -4.28
N LEU A 337 7.25 7.11 -3.80
CA LEU A 337 6.63 5.89 -4.30
C LEU A 337 5.13 5.86 -4.05
N LEU A 338 4.68 6.24 -2.85
CA LEU A 338 3.26 6.27 -2.52
C LEU A 338 2.49 7.27 -3.38
N ILE A 339 3.02 8.49 -3.55
CA ILE A 339 2.41 9.52 -4.40
C ILE A 339 2.35 9.02 -5.86
N GLY A 340 3.48 8.55 -6.40
CA GLY A 340 3.55 8.05 -7.77
C GLY A 340 2.63 6.85 -8.02
N ALA A 341 2.65 5.87 -7.11
CA ALA A 341 1.83 4.67 -7.24
C ALA A 341 0.33 4.97 -7.08
N SER A 342 -0.04 5.89 -6.19
CA SER A 342 -1.44 6.35 -6.07
C SER A 342 -1.97 6.97 -7.36
N ALA A 343 -1.13 7.69 -8.11
CA ALA A 343 -1.53 8.31 -9.37
C ALA A 343 -1.70 7.28 -10.50
N VAL A 344 -0.88 6.21 -10.49
CA VAL A 344 -0.89 5.18 -11.52
C VAL A 344 -1.99 4.14 -11.30
N ALA A 345 -2.17 3.67 -10.07
CA ALA A 345 -3.01 2.53 -9.75
C ALA A 345 -3.95 2.76 -8.55
N GLY A 346 -4.13 4.01 -8.12
CA GLY A 346 -5.03 4.36 -7.02
C GLY A 346 -4.64 3.67 -5.71
N LEU A 347 -5.65 3.18 -4.98
CA LEU A 347 -5.46 2.47 -3.71
C LEU A 347 -4.56 1.24 -3.85
N TRP A 348 -4.68 0.50 -4.96
CA TRP A 348 -3.82 -0.65 -5.22
C TRP A 348 -2.36 -0.24 -5.36
N GLY A 349 -2.09 0.85 -6.07
CA GLY A 349 -0.72 1.38 -6.19
C GLY A 349 -0.11 1.69 -4.82
N VAL A 350 -0.87 2.33 -3.94
CA VAL A 350 -0.42 2.67 -2.57
C VAL A 350 -0.05 1.43 -1.76
N ILE A 351 -0.89 0.39 -1.77
CA ILE A 351 -0.66 -0.84 -0.99
C ILE A 351 0.58 -1.60 -1.50
N PHE A 352 0.80 -1.63 -2.82
CA PHE A 352 1.90 -2.39 -3.44
C PHE A 352 3.16 -1.58 -3.74
N ALA A 353 3.16 -0.27 -3.50
CA ALA A 353 4.28 0.60 -3.82
C ALA A 353 5.59 0.05 -3.25
N ILE A 354 5.57 -0.38 -1.99
CA ILE A 354 6.75 -0.87 -1.29
C ILE A 354 7.15 -2.30 -1.72
N PRO A 355 6.25 -3.30 -1.76
CA PRO A 355 6.57 -4.62 -2.33
C PRO A 355 7.15 -4.53 -3.74
N VAL A 356 6.51 -3.76 -4.62
CA VAL A 356 6.94 -3.62 -6.02
C VAL A 356 8.31 -2.94 -6.08
N TYR A 357 8.51 -1.89 -5.28
CA TYR A 357 9.83 -1.26 -5.16
C TYR A 357 10.90 -2.27 -4.70
N ALA A 358 10.61 -3.09 -3.69
CA ALA A 358 11.56 -4.09 -3.20
C ALA A 358 11.92 -5.11 -4.29
N VAL A 359 10.93 -5.60 -5.05
CA VAL A 359 11.16 -6.49 -6.19
C VAL A 359 12.02 -5.82 -7.26
N ILE A 360 11.69 -4.59 -7.66
CA ILE A 360 12.45 -3.83 -8.64
C ILE A 360 13.89 -3.61 -8.16
N LYS A 361 14.08 -3.20 -6.90
CA LYS A 361 15.39 -3.00 -6.28
C LYS A 361 16.23 -4.28 -6.36
N ILE A 362 15.66 -5.42 -5.97
CA ILE A 362 16.36 -6.73 -6.03
C ILE A 362 16.77 -7.08 -7.46
N ILE A 363 15.87 -6.90 -8.43
CA ILE A 363 16.17 -7.18 -9.85
C ILE A 363 17.27 -6.25 -10.36
N VAL A 364 17.16 -4.95 -10.12
CA VAL A 364 18.13 -3.95 -10.58
C VAL A 364 19.51 -4.19 -9.96
N THR A 365 19.57 -4.43 -8.64
CA THR A 365 20.83 -4.74 -7.95
C THR A 365 21.46 -6.02 -8.50
N ARG A 366 20.67 -7.07 -8.73
CA ARG A 366 21.18 -8.33 -9.30
C ARG A 366 21.70 -8.14 -10.73
N LEU A 367 20.99 -7.40 -11.56
CA LEU A 367 21.40 -7.07 -12.93
C LEU A 367 22.66 -6.22 -12.95
N PHE A 368 22.75 -5.22 -12.06
CA PHE A 368 23.93 -4.38 -11.93
C PHE A 368 25.16 -5.17 -11.48
N ASN A 369 25.01 -6.04 -10.48
CA ASN A 369 26.10 -6.91 -10.00
C ASN A 369 26.56 -7.89 -11.10
N TYR A 370 25.62 -8.44 -11.87
CA TYR A 370 25.95 -9.27 -13.03
C TYR A 370 26.71 -8.49 -14.12
N TYR A 371 26.26 -7.27 -14.43
CA TYR A 371 26.93 -6.40 -15.39
C TYR A 371 28.34 -6.03 -14.93
N ARG A 372 28.51 -5.66 -13.66
CA ARG A 372 29.80 -5.33 -13.05
C ARG A 372 30.79 -6.49 -13.16
N LYS A 373 30.34 -7.73 -12.92
CA LYS A 373 31.17 -8.94 -13.02
C LYS A 373 31.66 -9.24 -14.45
N ILE A 374 30.96 -8.75 -15.47
CA ILE A 374 31.29 -9.01 -16.89
C ILE A 374 32.01 -7.80 -17.52
N SER A 375 31.78 -6.62 -16.97
CA SER A 375 32.31 -5.37 -17.51
C SER A 375 33.70 -5.08 -16.95
N ASN A 376 34.71 -5.03 -17.81
CA ASN A 376 36.08 -4.61 -17.47
C ASN A 376 36.18 -3.10 -17.14
N LEU A 377 35.05 -2.40 -16.97
CA LEU A 377 34.99 -0.99 -16.60
C LEU A 377 35.04 -0.76 -15.09
N TYR A 378 34.96 -1.83 -14.29
CA TYR A 378 35.03 -1.77 -12.82
C TYR A 378 36.24 -2.59 -12.35
N ASP A 379 37.16 -1.97 -11.61
CA ASP A 379 38.32 -2.65 -11.05
C ASP A 379 37.91 -3.62 -9.93
N ASP A 380 38.49 -4.83 -9.95
CA ASP A 380 38.13 -5.99 -9.13
C ASP A 380 38.31 -5.79 -7.61
N GLU A 381 39.03 -4.74 -7.16
CA GLU A 381 39.26 -4.43 -5.73
C GLU A 381 37.96 -4.13 -4.95
N SER A 382 36.88 -3.88 -5.67
CA SER A 382 35.63 -3.38 -5.09
C SER A 382 34.57 -4.47 -4.82
N ILE A 383 34.94 -5.74 -5.00
CA ILE A 383 34.06 -6.90 -4.79
C ILE A 383 34.01 -7.32 -3.31
N GLU A 384 35.12 -7.19 -2.56
CA GLU A 384 35.18 -7.58 -1.13
C GLU A 384 34.35 -6.65 -0.22
N ASP A 385 34.27 -5.35 -0.51
CA ASP A 385 33.57 -4.41 0.37
C ASP A 385 32.03 -4.53 0.31
N SER A 386 31.47 -4.93 -0.85
CA SER A 386 30.01 -5.00 -1.02
C SER A 386 29.35 -6.21 -0.36
N ASP A 387 30.04 -7.36 -0.32
CA ASP A 387 29.54 -8.54 0.40
C ASP A 387 29.71 -8.39 1.92
N THR A 388 30.68 -7.58 2.36
CA THR A 388 30.93 -7.33 3.79
C THR A 388 29.94 -6.31 4.38
N GLN A 389 29.51 -5.31 3.61
CA GLN A 389 28.50 -4.34 4.05
C GLN A 389 27.06 -4.88 3.95
N GLY A 390 26.75 -5.79 3.02
CA GLY A 390 25.41 -6.37 2.87
C GLY A 390 24.98 -7.36 3.98
N SER A 391 25.92 -7.86 4.81
CA SER A 391 25.61 -8.80 5.91
C SER A 391 25.62 -8.16 7.31
N LYS A 392 25.97 -6.87 7.43
CA LYS A 392 26.12 -6.17 8.72
C LYS A 392 25.19 -4.98 8.96
N GLU A 393 24.24 -4.68 8.07
CA GLU A 393 23.34 -3.52 8.23
C GLU A 393 21.87 -3.77 7.98
#